data_AF-A0A364NHD7-F1
#
_entry.id   AF-A0A364NHD7-F1
#
_cell.length_a   1.000
_cell.length_b   1.000
_cell.length_c   1.000
_cell.angle_alpha   90.00
_cell.angle_beta   90.00
_cell.angle_gamma   90.00
#
_symmetry.space_group_name_H-M   'P 1'
#
loop_
_entity.id
_entity.type
_entity.pdbx_description
1 polymer ?
#
loop_
_entity_poly.entity_id
_entity_poly.type
_entity_poly.pdbx_seq_one_letter_code
_entity_poly.pdbx_strand_id
1 'polypeptide(L)'
;MKFTEAEEQLKFAEDFLERVGNSESHQEFKKWWQAFRNCLATACYSIRNQLKNADYQKNHRIYQAINKAEDQLELQYIIQARHSSFHRIDPVSEVSPGSISYYAPEPPTVEVQEDGSIVAPAHNLLNIKIVRPRIKLIPVSNRGMVYSVPEYESVSGVATEHDPITLGTVAISQIRKAVEEIEKK
;
A
#
# COMPACT_ATOMS: atom_id res chain seq x y z
N MET A 1 7.83 -29.05 4.23
CA MET A 1 6.85 -28.68 5.30
C MET A 1 5.72 -27.91 4.63
N LYS A 2 4.46 -27.96 5.10
CA LYS A 2 3.38 -27.15 4.52
C LYS A 2 2.88 -26.13 5.54
N PHE A 3 2.75 -24.87 5.14
CA PHE A 3 2.33 -23.78 6.02
C PHE A 3 0.83 -23.45 5.89
N THR A 4 -0.03 -24.44 6.11
CA THR A 4 -1.48 -24.33 5.82
C THR A 4 -2.16 -23.11 6.44
N GLU A 5 -1.89 -22.82 7.71
CA GLU A 5 -2.47 -21.64 8.40
C GLU A 5 -1.95 -20.33 7.79
N ALA A 6 -0.67 -20.24 7.44
CA ALA A 6 -0.12 -19.05 6.81
C ALA A 6 -0.71 -18.84 5.41
N GLU A 7 -0.87 -19.91 4.63
CA GLU A 7 -1.54 -19.85 3.32
C GLU A 7 -3.00 -19.39 3.43
N GLU A 8 -3.73 -19.88 4.44
CA GLU A 8 -5.10 -19.45 4.72
C GLU A 8 -5.16 -17.96 5.08
N GLN A 9 -4.27 -17.50 5.96
CA GLN A 9 -4.18 -16.08 6.30
C GLN A 9 -3.81 -15.20 5.10
N LEU A 10 -2.95 -15.68 4.19
CA LEU A 10 -2.61 -14.95 2.96
C LEU A 10 -3.82 -14.84 2.01
N LYS A 11 -4.65 -15.89 1.90
CA LYS A 11 -5.90 -15.82 1.13
C LYS A 11 -6.87 -14.81 1.72
N PHE A 12 -7.08 -14.83 3.04
CA PHE A 12 -7.91 -13.81 3.70
C PHE A 12 -7.34 -12.40 3.52
N ALA A 13 -6.01 -12.25 3.53
CA ALA A 13 -5.37 -10.97 3.26
C ALA A 13 -5.69 -10.47 1.84
N GLU A 14 -5.67 -11.34 0.83
CA GLU A 14 -6.06 -11.01 -0.55
C GLU A 14 -7.52 -10.54 -0.62
N ASP A 15 -8.45 -11.28 0.00
CA ASP A 15 -9.87 -10.90 0.06
C ASP A 15 -10.09 -9.54 0.74
N PHE A 16 -9.37 -9.27 1.83
CA PHE A 16 -9.47 -7.98 2.52
C PHE A 16 -8.83 -6.85 1.73
N LEU A 17 -7.75 -7.12 0.99
CA LEU A 17 -7.10 -6.13 0.13
C LEU A 17 -8.02 -5.74 -1.04
N GLU A 18 -8.76 -6.68 -1.61
CA GLU A 18 -9.80 -6.38 -2.61
C GLU A 18 -10.87 -5.44 -2.03
N ARG A 19 -11.34 -5.70 -0.80
CA ARG A 19 -12.29 -4.83 -0.11
C ARG A 19 -11.71 -3.45 0.21
N VAL A 20 -10.41 -3.35 0.48
CA VAL A 20 -9.71 -2.06 0.62
C VAL A 20 -9.79 -1.26 -0.69
N GLY A 21 -9.60 -1.92 -1.84
CA GLY A 21 -9.68 -1.28 -3.16
C GLY A 21 -11.08 -0.78 -3.52
N ASN A 22 -12.10 -1.47 -2.99
CA ASN A 22 -13.51 -1.16 -3.22
C ASN A 22 -14.17 -0.35 -2.09
N SER A 23 -13.39 0.17 -1.13
CA SER A 23 -13.95 0.92 0.00
C SER A 23 -14.50 2.28 -0.42
N GLU A 24 -15.76 2.57 -0.06
CA GLU A 24 -16.42 3.83 -0.43
C GLU A 24 -16.24 4.94 0.63
N SER A 25 -15.82 4.55 1.84
CA SER A 25 -15.61 5.47 2.96
C SER A 25 -14.29 5.23 3.68
N HIS A 26 -13.77 6.26 4.34
CA HIS A 26 -12.56 6.13 5.18
C HIS A 26 -12.76 5.14 6.33
N GLN A 27 -13.98 5.01 6.85
CA GLN A 27 -14.29 4.08 7.92
C GLN A 27 -14.24 2.62 7.45
N GLU A 28 -14.81 2.33 6.28
CA GLU A 28 -14.69 0.99 5.66
C GLU A 28 -13.25 0.66 5.33
N PHE A 29 -12.53 1.61 4.74
CA PHE A 29 -11.10 1.46 4.49
C PHE A 29 -10.35 1.08 5.76
N LYS A 30 -10.53 1.82 6.86
CA LYS A 30 -9.85 1.55 8.14
C LYS A 30 -10.15 0.13 8.64
N LYS A 31 -11.41 -0.30 8.56
CA LYS A 31 -11.85 -1.63 8.96
C LYS A 31 -11.15 -2.72 8.15
N TRP A 32 -11.20 -2.64 6.82
CA TRP A 32 -10.62 -3.66 5.95
C TRP A 32 -9.09 -3.64 5.96
N TRP A 33 -8.49 -2.45 6.02
CA TRP A 33 -7.04 -2.28 6.15
C TRP A 33 -6.51 -2.82 7.48
N GLN A 34 -7.27 -2.69 8.58
CA GLN A 34 -6.91 -3.32 9.85
C GLN A 34 -6.99 -4.85 9.78
N ALA A 35 -8.05 -5.39 9.18
CA ALA A 35 -8.21 -6.84 8.99
C ALA A 35 -7.05 -7.41 8.14
N PHE A 36 -6.74 -6.77 7.02
CA PHE A 36 -5.61 -7.10 6.15
C PHE A 36 -4.27 -7.18 6.91
N ARG A 37 -3.89 -6.12 7.63
CA ARG A 37 -2.62 -6.08 8.38
C ARG A 37 -2.55 -7.15 9.47
N ASN A 38 -3.68 -7.52 10.06
CA ASN A 38 -3.76 -8.61 11.04
C ASN A 38 -3.51 -9.98 10.40
N CYS A 39 -4.06 -10.23 9.23
CA CYS A 39 -3.81 -11.48 8.50
C CYS A 39 -2.33 -11.62 8.16
N LEU A 40 -1.68 -10.57 7.66
CA LEU A 40 -0.23 -10.63 7.36
C LEU A 40 0.63 -10.89 8.60
N ALA A 41 0.37 -10.19 9.71
CA ALA A 41 1.10 -10.42 10.95
C ALA A 41 0.88 -11.85 11.49
N THR A 42 -0.34 -12.37 11.39
CA THR A 42 -0.68 -13.75 11.79
C THR A 42 0.01 -14.77 10.90
N ALA A 43 0.08 -14.54 9.58
CA ALA A 43 0.79 -15.41 8.65
C ALA A 43 2.28 -15.53 9.02
N CYS A 44 2.97 -14.39 9.22
CA CYS A 44 4.36 -14.36 9.66
C CYS A 44 4.57 -15.08 11.01
N TYR A 45 3.67 -14.85 11.96
CA TYR A 45 3.72 -15.50 13.27
C TYR A 45 3.54 -17.02 13.18
N SER A 46 2.56 -17.50 12.39
CA SER A 46 2.31 -18.93 12.18
C SER A 46 3.53 -19.62 11.55
N ILE A 47 4.13 -19.02 10.51
CA ILE A 47 5.37 -19.52 9.89
C ILE A 47 6.46 -19.70 10.95
N ARG A 48 6.74 -18.66 11.74
CA ARG A 48 7.77 -18.72 12.79
C ARG A 48 7.47 -19.77 13.85
N ASN A 49 6.22 -19.86 14.29
CA ASN A 49 5.83 -20.81 15.32
C ASN A 49 6.01 -22.26 14.82
N GLN A 50 5.62 -22.55 13.58
CA GLN A 50 5.84 -23.87 12.98
C GLN A 50 7.33 -24.18 12.82
N LEU A 51 8.13 -23.22 12.35
CA LEU A 51 9.59 -23.39 12.26
C LEU A 51 10.26 -23.64 13.62
N LYS A 52 9.74 -23.01 14.69
CA LYS A 52 10.20 -23.21 16.06
C LYS A 52 9.85 -24.61 16.57
N ASN A 53 8.61 -25.05 16.33
CA ASN A 53 8.12 -26.34 16.81
C ASN A 53 8.78 -27.53 16.10
N ALA A 54 9.23 -27.34 14.86
CA ALA A 54 9.94 -28.36 14.09
C ALA A 54 11.47 -28.38 14.33
N ASP A 55 11.96 -27.73 15.39
CA ASP A 55 13.39 -27.64 15.78
C ASP A 55 14.35 -27.12 14.68
N TYR A 56 13.81 -26.40 13.68
CA TYR A 56 14.62 -25.76 12.65
C TYR A 56 15.34 -24.50 13.13
N GLN A 57 15.32 -24.20 14.44
CA GLN A 57 16.00 -23.02 15.00
C GLN A 57 17.49 -22.96 14.62
N LYS A 58 18.13 -24.12 14.47
CA LYS A 58 19.54 -24.25 14.07
C LYS A 58 19.76 -24.12 12.57
N ASN A 59 18.71 -24.24 11.75
CA ASN A 59 18.81 -24.09 10.30
C ASN A 59 18.68 -22.62 9.91
N HIS A 60 19.79 -21.90 10.06
CA HIS A 60 19.91 -20.47 9.77
C HIS A 60 19.33 -20.07 8.41
N ARG A 61 19.47 -20.93 7.38
CA ARG A 61 19.00 -20.67 6.02
C ARG A 61 17.47 -20.69 5.87
N ILE A 62 16.75 -21.41 6.73
CA ILE A 62 15.29 -21.48 6.70
C ILE A 62 14.71 -20.24 7.41
N TYR A 63 15.26 -19.88 8.57
CA TYR A 63 14.87 -18.66 9.29
C TYR A 63 15.23 -17.38 8.52
N GLN A 64 16.32 -17.39 7.74
CA GLN A 64 16.72 -16.26 6.91
C GLN A 64 15.66 -15.86 5.88
N ALA A 65 14.91 -16.80 5.30
CA ALA A 65 13.91 -16.47 4.29
C ALA A 65 12.79 -15.59 4.86
N ILE A 66 12.23 -15.98 6.02
CA ILE A 66 11.18 -15.19 6.67
C ILE A 66 11.73 -13.88 7.26
N ASN A 67 12.94 -13.89 7.83
CA ASN A 67 13.56 -12.67 8.34
C ASN A 67 13.83 -11.66 7.21
N LYS A 68 14.34 -12.13 6.06
CA LYS A 68 14.57 -11.27 4.90
C LYS A 68 13.28 -10.64 4.37
N ALA A 69 12.17 -11.37 4.38
CA ALA A 69 10.87 -10.83 4.02
C ALA A 69 10.40 -9.77 5.02
N GLU A 70 10.52 -10.05 6.33
CA GLU A 70 10.17 -9.08 7.37
C GLU A 70 11.12 -7.88 7.46
N ASP A 71 12.33 -7.98 6.91
CA ASP A 71 13.28 -6.87 6.80
C ASP A 71 12.97 -5.95 5.61
N GLN A 72 12.04 -6.31 4.73
CA GLN A 72 11.60 -5.43 3.64
C GLN A 72 10.72 -4.29 4.16
N LEU A 73 10.89 -3.09 3.60
CA LEU A 73 10.24 -1.87 4.07
C LEU A 73 8.70 -1.99 4.07
N GLU A 74 8.13 -2.65 3.07
CA GLU A 74 6.69 -2.83 2.90
C GLU A 74 6.07 -3.65 4.02
N LEU A 75 6.66 -4.83 4.29
CA LEU A 75 6.20 -5.69 5.35
C LEU A 75 6.51 -5.10 6.74
N GLN A 76 7.67 -4.44 6.91
CA GLN A 76 7.99 -3.70 8.13
C GLN A 76 6.92 -2.66 8.43
N TYR A 77 6.61 -1.77 7.48
CA TYR A 77 5.60 -0.74 7.67
C TYR A 77 4.25 -1.34 8.08
N ILE A 78 3.78 -2.41 7.42
CA ILE A 78 2.50 -3.05 7.73
C ILE A 78 2.48 -3.62 9.15
N ILE A 79 3.53 -4.35 9.55
CA ILE A 79 3.64 -4.94 10.90
C ILE A 79 3.69 -3.84 11.96
N GLN A 80 4.44 -2.77 11.72
CA GLN A 80 4.56 -1.66 12.67
C GLN A 80 3.29 -0.82 12.75
N ALA A 81 2.61 -0.60 11.62
CA ALA A 81 1.32 0.06 11.57
C ALA A 81 0.28 -0.73 12.38
N ARG A 82 0.31 -2.07 12.30
CA ARG A 82 -0.53 -2.92 13.15
C ARG A 82 -0.21 -2.64 14.62
N HIS A 83 1.04 -2.81 15.04
CA HIS A 83 1.42 -2.62 16.44
C HIS A 83 1.07 -1.24 16.99
N SER A 84 1.32 -0.18 16.21
CA SER A 84 0.92 1.19 16.55
C SER A 84 -0.59 1.24 16.85
N SER A 85 -1.43 0.79 15.90
CA SER A 85 -2.90 0.82 16.05
C SER A 85 -3.49 -0.06 17.17
N PHE A 86 -2.78 -1.10 17.62
CA PHE A 86 -3.25 -1.98 18.71
C PHE A 86 -2.98 -1.38 20.10
N HIS A 87 -1.95 -0.55 20.24
CA HIS A 87 -1.53 -0.03 21.54
C HIS A 87 -1.87 1.44 21.74
N ARG A 88 -1.97 2.20 20.65
CA ARG A 88 -2.42 3.59 20.60
C ARG A 88 -3.37 3.68 19.41
N ILE A 89 -4.48 4.40 19.52
CA ILE A 89 -5.40 4.59 18.39
C ILE A 89 -4.76 5.62 17.43
N ASP A 90 -3.54 5.34 16.98
CA ASP A 90 -2.80 6.18 16.08
C ASP A 90 -3.37 5.99 14.66
N PRO A 91 -3.65 7.08 13.95
CA PRO A 91 -4.11 6.98 12.58
C PRO A 91 -3.02 6.37 11.70
N VAL A 92 -3.42 5.50 10.78
CA VAL A 92 -2.52 4.87 9.78
C VAL A 92 -2.86 5.28 8.35
N SER A 93 -3.88 6.13 8.22
CA SER A 93 -4.33 6.70 6.95
C SER A 93 -5.09 8.00 7.19
N GLU A 94 -5.08 8.85 6.17
CA GLU A 94 -5.82 10.10 6.10
C GLU A 94 -6.55 10.23 4.76
N VAL A 95 -7.53 11.13 4.69
CA VAL A 95 -8.20 11.48 3.44
C VAL A 95 -7.47 12.69 2.85
N SER A 96 -6.77 12.47 1.74
CA SER A 96 -6.22 13.56 0.93
C SER A 96 -7.37 14.20 0.16
N PRO A 97 -7.62 15.52 0.33
CA PRO A 97 -8.72 16.19 -0.34
C PRO A 97 -8.51 16.21 -1.84
N GLY A 98 -9.62 16.08 -2.58
CA GLY A 98 -9.61 16.31 -4.01
C GLY A 98 -9.45 17.80 -4.35
N SER A 99 -9.15 18.10 -5.59
CA SER A 99 -9.10 19.46 -6.11
C SER A 99 -9.72 19.53 -7.50
N ILE A 100 -10.34 20.66 -7.81
CA ILE A 100 -10.77 20.99 -9.16
C ILE A 100 -9.94 22.20 -9.58
N SER A 101 -9.15 22.03 -10.64
CA SER A 101 -8.29 23.08 -11.18
C SER A 101 -8.77 23.46 -12.58
N TYR A 102 -8.85 24.76 -12.81
CA TYR A 102 -9.21 25.36 -14.09
C TYR A 102 -7.96 26.05 -14.66
N TYR A 103 -7.58 25.74 -15.89
CA TYR A 103 -6.44 26.38 -16.55
C TYR A 103 -6.69 26.51 -18.05
N ALA A 104 -6.10 27.53 -18.67
CA ALA A 104 -6.13 27.69 -20.10
C ALA A 104 -5.21 26.66 -20.78
N PRO A 105 -5.55 26.13 -21.96
CA PRO A 105 -4.60 25.40 -22.80
C PRO A 105 -3.47 26.34 -23.25
N GLU A 106 -2.21 25.90 -23.19
CA GLU A 106 -1.07 26.65 -23.72
C GLU A 106 -0.48 25.99 -24.98
N PRO A 107 -0.31 26.74 -26.10
CA PRO A 107 -0.85 28.07 -26.37
C PRO A 107 -2.34 28.00 -26.74
N PRO A 108 -3.16 29.00 -26.37
CA PRO A 108 -4.55 29.04 -26.79
C PRO A 108 -4.64 29.30 -28.30
N THR A 109 -5.29 28.40 -29.05
CA THR A 109 -5.57 28.62 -30.46
C THR A 109 -6.69 29.65 -30.59
N VAL A 110 -6.32 30.87 -30.96
CA VAL A 110 -7.25 31.98 -31.22
C VAL A 110 -7.11 32.42 -32.67
N GLU A 111 -8.24 32.66 -33.33
CA GLU A 111 -8.29 33.27 -34.66
C GLU A 111 -8.73 34.73 -34.51
N VAL A 112 -7.96 35.65 -35.09
CA VAL A 112 -8.33 37.07 -35.15
C VAL A 112 -8.99 37.32 -36.51
N GLN A 113 -10.23 37.80 -36.49
CA GLN A 113 -10.97 38.15 -37.71
C GLN A 113 -10.57 39.54 -38.21
N GLU A 114 -10.89 39.85 -39.47
CA GLU A 114 -10.59 41.13 -40.12
C GLU A 114 -11.26 42.34 -39.44
N ASP A 115 -12.35 42.12 -38.70
CA ASP A 115 -13.06 43.14 -37.92
C ASP A 115 -12.46 43.38 -36.51
N GLY A 116 -11.38 42.68 -36.18
CA GLY A 116 -10.71 42.74 -34.88
C GLY A 116 -11.36 41.86 -33.80
N SER A 117 -12.39 41.09 -34.13
CA SER A 117 -12.96 40.11 -33.20
C SER A 117 -12.03 38.90 -33.04
N ILE A 118 -12.06 38.30 -31.85
CA ILE A 118 -11.27 37.10 -31.53
C ILE A 118 -12.24 35.93 -31.43
N VAL A 119 -12.04 34.91 -32.26
CA VAL A 119 -12.78 33.64 -32.20
C VAL A 119 -11.89 32.57 -31.60
N ALA A 120 -12.38 31.94 -30.54
CA ALA A 120 -11.76 30.79 -29.91
C ALA A 120 -12.79 29.66 -29.82
N PRO A 121 -12.46 28.42 -30.20
CA PRO A 121 -13.33 27.29 -29.97
C PRO A 121 -13.57 27.13 -28.46
N ALA A 122 -14.82 26.97 -28.03
CA ALA A 122 -15.17 26.91 -26.60
C ALA A 122 -14.41 25.82 -25.82
N HIS A 123 -14.04 24.72 -26.49
CA HIS A 123 -13.26 23.62 -25.92
C HIS A 123 -11.76 23.95 -25.73
N ASN A 124 -11.27 25.07 -26.28
CA ASN A 124 -9.89 25.55 -26.16
C ASN A 124 -9.75 26.67 -25.12
N LEU A 125 -10.82 27.04 -24.41
CA LEU A 125 -10.79 28.12 -23.44
C LEU A 125 -10.54 27.63 -22.00
N LEU A 126 -10.84 26.37 -21.70
CA LEU A 126 -10.84 25.88 -20.33
C LEU A 126 -10.53 24.38 -20.25
N ASN A 127 -9.37 24.04 -19.71
CA ASN A 127 -9.07 22.70 -19.23
C ASN A 127 -9.51 22.56 -17.77
N ILE A 128 -10.23 21.48 -17.48
CA ILE A 128 -10.66 21.12 -16.13
C ILE A 128 -9.87 19.88 -15.69
N LYS A 129 -9.05 20.02 -14.66
CA LYS A 129 -8.38 18.89 -13.99
C LYS A 129 -9.10 18.59 -12.69
N ILE A 130 -9.71 17.41 -12.62
CA ILE A 130 -10.38 16.90 -11.43
C ILE A 130 -9.47 15.88 -10.76
N VAL A 131 -8.98 16.21 -9.57
CA VAL A 131 -8.32 15.29 -8.65
C VAL A 131 -9.37 14.85 -7.64
N ARG A 132 -9.75 13.57 -7.66
CA ARG A 132 -10.70 13.03 -6.68
C ARG A 132 -10.03 12.89 -5.31
N PRO A 133 -10.78 13.03 -4.19
CA PRO A 133 -10.28 12.67 -2.88
C PRO A 133 -9.78 11.23 -2.87
N ARG A 134 -8.67 10.97 -2.16
CA ARG A 134 -8.06 9.65 -2.06
C ARG A 134 -7.63 9.38 -0.65
N ILE A 135 -7.69 8.11 -0.24
CA ILE A 135 -7.15 7.70 1.05
C ILE A 135 -5.65 7.50 0.88
N LYS A 136 -4.86 8.20 1.69
CA LYS A 136 -3.41 8.12 1.72
C LYS A 136 -2.97 7.39 2.98
N LEU A 137 -1.96 6.54 2.87
CA LEU A 137 -1.25 6.02 4.03
C LEU A 137 -0.39 7.14 4.66
N ILE A 138 -0.17 7.09 5.97
CA ILE A 138 0.65 8.07 6.67
C ILE A 138 1.74 7.38 7.50
N PRO A 139 2.88 8.04 7.75
CA PRO A 139 3.91 7.49 8.61
C PRO A 139 3.35 7.08 9.97
N VAL A 140 3.81 5.93 10.48
CA VAL A 140 3.35 5.38 11.76
C VAL A 140 4.47 5.45 12.79
N SER A 141 4.13 5.79 14.03
CA SER A 141 5.08 5.80 15.14
C SER A 141 4.89 4.56 16.00
N ASN A 142 5.97 3.82 16.27
CA ASN A 142 5.95 2.72 17.22
C ASN A 142 7.24 2.70 18.06
N ARG A 143 7.08 2.67 19.39
CA ARG A 143 8.20 2.63 20.36
C ARG A 143 9.27 3.72 20.13
N GLY A 144 8.85 4.92 19.74
CA GLY A 144 9.74 6.06 19.52
C GLY A 144 10.45 6.08 18.17
N MET A 145 10.17 5.10 17.29
CA MET A 145 10.63 5.09 15.89
C MET A 145 9.49 5.45 14.95
N VAL A 146 9.79 6.21 13.90
CA VAL A 146 8.85 6.55 12.83
C VAL A 146 9.13 5.66 11.62
N TYR A 147 8.09 5.03 11.12
CA TYR A 147 8.12 4.19 9.92
C TYR A 147 7.36 4.91 8.82
N SER A 148 8.11 5.42 7.83
CA SER A 148 7.54 6.09 6.65
C SER A 148 6.79 5.09 5.77
N VAL A 149 5.82 5.60 5.02
CA VAL A 149 5.18 4.82 3.95
C VAL A 149 6.26 4.52 2.90
N PRO A 150 6.49 3.25 2.55
CA PRO A 150 7.53 2.91 1.59
C PRO A 150 7.23 3.49 0.20
N GLU A 151 8.28 3.85 -0.50
CA GLU A 151 8.22 4.41 -1.85
C GLU A 151 8.73 3.39 -2.86
N TYR A 152 8.18 3.42 -4.06
CA TYR A 152 8.69 2.67 -5.20
C TYR A 152 9.17 3.62 -6.28
N GLU A 153 10.15 3.15 -7.05
CA GLU A 153 10.67 3.88 -8.19
C GLU A 153 9.62 3.86 -9.31
N SER A 154 9.06 5.02 -9.63
CA SER A 154 8.13 5.16 -10.75
C SER A 154 8.87 5.14 -12.09
N VAL A 155 8.14 4.87 -13.16
CA VAL A 155 8.65 4.95 -14.55
C VAL A 155 9.24 6.34 -14.88
N SER A 156 8.80 7.37 -14.17
CA SER A 156 9.31 8.75 -14.28
C SER A 156 10.60 9.02 -13.49
N GLY A 157 11.15 8.04 -12.77
CA GLY A 157 12.32 8.21 -11.89
C GLY A 157 12.02 9.02 -10.62
N VAL A 158 10.75 9.39 -10.39
CA VAL A 158 10.29 10.09 -9.18
C VAL A 158 9.80 9.03 -8.19
N ALA A 159 10.35 9.02 -6.98
CA ALA A 159 9.88 8.13 -5.94
C ALA A 159 8.41 8.42 -5.63
N THR A 160 7.58 7.38 -5.70
CA THR A 160 6.14 7.49 -5.45
C THR A 160 5.79 6.63 -4.25
N GLU A 161 5.14 7.21 -3.24
CA GLU A 161 4.66 6.45 -2.10
C GLU A 161 3.67 5.37 -2.56
N HIS A 162 3.75 4.17 -1.96
CA HIS A 162 2.77 3.15 -2.24
C HIS A 162 1.36 3.57 -1.80
N ASP A 163 0.40 3.38 -2.70
CA ASP A 163 -1.00 3.30 -2.30
C ASP A 163 -1.25 1.98 -1.52
N PRO A 164 -2.33 1.90 -0.73
CA PRO A 164 -2.65 0.72 0.08
C PRO A 164 -2.67 -0.61 -0.69
N ILE A 165 -3.13 -0.60 -1.95
CA ILE A 165 -3.25 -1.81 -2.77
C ILE A 165 -1.89 -2.27 -3.25
N THR A 166 -1.09 -1.35 -3.77
CA THR A 166 0.27 -1.69 -4.22
C THR A 166 1.12 -2.17 -3.03
N LEU A 167 1.06 -1.47 -1.89
CA LEU A 167 1.77 -1.88 -0.68
C LEU A 167 1.35 -3.28 -0.22
N GLY A 168 0.05 -3.53 -0.16
CA GLY A 168 -0.48 -4.81 0.29
C GLY A 168 -0.10 -5.97 -0.63
N THR A 169 -0.12 -5.73 -1.95
CA THR A 169 0.25 -6.71 -2.96
C THR A 169 1.73 -7.09 -2.84
N VAL A 170 2.61 -6.10 -2.69
CA VAL A 170 4.05 -6.34 -2.50
C VAL A 170 4.31 -7.14 -1.22
N ALA A 171 3.66 -6.77 -0.12
CA ALA A 171 3.84 -7.47 1.16
C ALA A 171 3.34 -8.92 1.13
N ILE A 172 2.19 -9.20 0.50
CA ILE A 172 1.72 -10.57 0.26
C ILE A 172 2.77 -11.35 -0.55
N SER A 173 3.29 -10.75 -1.63
CA SER A 173 4.30 -11.38 -2.48
C SER A 173 5.59 -11.71 -1.72
N GLN A 174 6.05 -10.82 -0.83
CA GLN A 174 7.22 -11.05 0.01
C GLN A 174 7.06 -12.27 0.91
N ILE A 175 5.89 -12.42 1.57
CA ILE A 175 5.62 -13.58 2.42
C ILE A 175 5.48 -14.86 1.57
N ARG A 176 4.74 -14.81 0.45
CA ARG A 176 4.59 -15.96 -0.46
C ARG A 176 5.95 -16.47 -0.95
N LYS A 177 6.84 -15.56 -1.37
CA LYS A 177 8.22 -15.91 -1.77
C LYS A 177 9.00 -16.57 -0.63
N ALA A 178 8.90 -16.03 0.59
CA ALA A 178 9.54 -16.63 1.75
C ALA A 178 9.02 -18.05 2.04
N VAL A 179 7.70 -18.26 1.96
CA VAL A 179 7.10 -19.59 2.11
C VAL A 179 7.64 -20.55 1.05
N GLU A 180 7.60 -20.17 -0.22
CA GLU A 180 8.12 -21.01 -1.31
C GLU A 180 9.61 -21.35 -1.15
N GLU A 181 10.43 -20.40 -0.72
CA GLU A 181 11.86 -20.63 -0.45
C GLU A 181 12.10 -21.62 0.70
N ILE A 182 11.20 -21.64 1.69
CA ILE A 182 11.26 -22.59 2.81
C ILE A 182 10.77 -23.97 2.37
N GLU A 183 9.69 -24.05 1.60
CA GLU A 183 9.11 -25.34 1.18
C GLU A 183 9.95 -26.10 0.16
N LYS A 184 10.74 -25.39 -0.65
CA LYS A 184 11.69 -25.98 -1.62
C LYS A 184 12.93 -26.61 -0.96
N LYS A 185 13.13 -26.42 0.35
CA LYS A 185 14.30 -26.91 1.11
C LYS A 185 13.89 -28.04 2.06
#